data_AF-A0A7I7SQ42-F1
#
_entry.id   AF-A0A7I7SQ42-F1
#
_cell.length_a   1.000
_cell.length_b   1.000
_cell.length_c   1.000
_cell.angle_alpha   90.00
_cell.angle_beta   90.00
_cell.angle_gamma   90.00
#
_symmetry.space_group_name_H-M   'P 1'
#
loop_
_entity.id
_entity.type
_entity.pdbx_description
1 polymer ?
#
loop_
_entity_poly.entity_id
_entity_poly.type
_entity_poly.pdbx_seq_one_letter_code
_entity_poly.pdbx_strand_id
1 'polypeptide(L)'
;MPPSDTGYVYIETKSGLTRCQINAQAIGCESDFTNPPVVNGEPANGVEVTASGSVRWIAGNLGDIPTTPLDYATYHAVGWTIDASPDGTRFTNDGTSHGMFISTEGVKVF
;
A
#
# COMPACT_ATOMS: atom_id res chain seq x y z
N MET A 1 11.60 -4.57 8.06
CA MET A 1 11.61 -5.50 6.91
C MET A 1 12.68 -5.04 5.95
N PRO A 2 13.64 -5.92 5.61
CA PRO A 2 14.67 -5.58 4.63
C PRO A 2 14.08 -5.51 3.21
N PRO A 3 14.56 -4.60 2.34
CA PRO A 3 14.20 -4.60 0.93
C PRO A 3 14.86 -5.75 0.17
N SER A 4 14.31 -6.08 -1.00
CA SER A 4 14.95 -6.88 -2.03
C SER A 4 16.18 -6.17 -2.63
N ASP A 5 16.92 -6.87 -3.49
CA ASP A 5 18.05 -6.31 -4.25
C ASP A 5 17.66 -5.12 -5.14
N THR A 6 16.37 -4.97 -5.46
CA THR A 6 15.83 -3.84 -6.24
C THR A 6 15.36 -2.67 -5.38
N GLY A 7 15.52 -2.75 -4.05
CA GLY A 7 15.13 -1.69 -3.11
C GLY A 7 13.65 -1.68 -2.73
N TYR A 8 12.92 -2.75 -3.05
CA TYR A 8 11.48 -2.86 -2.78
C TYR A 8 11.17 -3.84 -1.65
N VAL A 9 10.10 -3.58 -0.93
CA VAL A 9 9.48 -4.53 0.00
C VAL A 9 8.09 -4.84 -0.52
N TYR A 10 7.74 -6.12 -0.55
CA TYR A 10 6.44 -6.61 -1.00
C TYR A 10 5.72 -7.25 0.18
N ILE A 11 4.48 -6.83 0.42
CA ILE A 11 3.67 -7.34 1.54
C ILE A 11 2.29 -7.76 1.07
N GLU A 12 1.66 -8.62 1.86
CA GLU A 12 0.25 -8.96 1.74
C GLU A 12 -0.40 -8.86 3.11
N THR A 13 -1.59 -8.27 3.18
CA THR A 13 -2.34 -8.19 4.44
C THR A 13 -2.76 -9.57 4.90
N LYS A 14 -2.98 -9.74 6.21
CA LYS A 14 -3.42 -11.01 6.79
C LYS A 14 -4.70 -11.59 6.15
N SER A 15 -5.57 -10.72 5.63
CA SER A 15 -6.80 -11.12 4.93
C SER A 15 -6.56 -11.61 3.50
N GLY A 16 -5.40 -11.32 2.89
CA GLY A 16 -5.10 -11.60 1.49
C GLY A 16 -5.75 -10.64 0.50
N LEU A 17 -6.51 -9.64 0.97
CA LEU A 17 -7.29 -8.74 0.09
C LEU A 17 -6.50 -7.52 -0.41
N THR A 18 -5.32 -7.29 0.14
CA THR A 18 -4.47 -6.15 -0.22
C THR A 18 -3.03 -6.58 -0.31
N ARG A 19 -2.38 -6.25 -1.43
CA ARG A 19 -0.95 -6.47 -1.67
C ARG A 19 -0.29 -5.13 -1.94
N CYS A 20 0.91 -4.89 -1.40
CA CYS A 20 1.60 -3.62 -1.60
C CYS A 20 3.07 -3.80 -1.96
N GLN A 21 3.55 -2.92 -2.82
CA GLN A 21 4.95 -2.70 -3.16
C GLN A 21 5.40 -1.36 -2.55
N ILE A 22 6.49 -1.40 -1.79
CA ILE A 22 6.97 -0.29 -0.96
C ILE A 22 8.43 -0.02 -1.33
N ASN A 23 8.76 1.23 -1.65
CA ASN A 23 10.15 1.70 -1.67
C ASN A 23 10.26 3.01 -0.88
N ALA A 24 11.46 3.59 -0.83
CA ALA A 24 11.68 4.84 -0.08
C ALA A 24 10.89 6.05 -0.60
N GLN A 25 10.41 6.01 -1.85
CA GLN A 25 9.77 7.14 -2.53
C GLN A 25 8.24 7.06 -2.50
N ALA A 26 7.69 5.85 -2.53
CA ALA A 26 6.26 5.63 -2.66
C ALA A 26 5.83 4.24 -2.19
N ILE A 27 4.52 4.13 -1.96
CA ILE A 27 3.82 2.88 -1.70
C ILE A 27 2.72 2.73 -2.74
N GLY A 28 2.76 1.65 -3.50
CA GLY A 28 1.68 1.21 -4.38
C GLY A 28 0.98 -0.01 -3.80
N CYS A 29 -0.33 0.05 -3.63
CA CYS A 29 -1.13 -1.08 -3.17
C CYS A 29 -2.18 -1.46 -4.21
N GLU A 30 -2.43 -2.75 -4.35
CA GLU A 30 -3.55 -3.34 -5.09
C GLU A 30 -4.53 -3.95 -4.08
N SER A 31 -5.83 -3.71 -4.26
CA SER A 31 -6.88 -4.25 -3.38
C SER A 31 -8.22 -4.42 -4.09
N ASP A 32 -9.05 -5.32 -3.55
CA ASP A 32 -10.44 -5.51 -3.96
C ASP A 32 -11.35 -4.42 -3.36
N PHE A 33 -11.26 -3.21 -3.91
CA PHE A 33 -12.07 -2.09 -3.45
C PHE A 33 -13.56 -2.30 -3.74
N THR A 34 -14.43 -2.00 -2.76
CA THR A 34 -15.89 -2.12 -2.91
C THR A 34 -16.47 -1.07 -3.86
N ASN A 35 -15.94 0.15 -3.85
CA ASN A 35 -16.43 1.26 -4.68
C ASN A 35 -15.29 2.22 -5.11
N PRO A 36 -14.32 1.74 -5.91
CA PRO A 36 -13.21 2.56 -6.34
C PRO A 36 -13.62 3.57 -7.42
N PRO A 37 -12.87 4.67 -7.60
CA PRO A 37 -13.05 5.55 -8.74
C PRO A 37 -12.73 4.84 -10.06
N VAL A 38 -13.26 5.37 -11.17
CA VAL A 38 -12.95 4.87 -12.51
C VAL A 38 -11.69 5.57 -13.04
N VAL A 39 -10.71 4.78 -13.48
CA VAL A 39 -9.47 5.23 -14.12
C VAL A 39 -9.41 4.58 -15.51
N ASN A 40 -9.27 5.38 -16.57
CA ASN A 40 -9.22 4.90 -17.96
C ASN A 40 -10.42 4.02 -18.39
N GLY A 41 -11.60 4.25 -17.79
CA GLY A 41 -12.82 3.50 -18.12
C GLY A 41 -13.03 2.22 -17.31
N GLU A 42 -12.09 1.87 -16.41
CA GLU A 42 -12.18 0.70 -15.53
C GLU A 42 -12.16 1.11 -14.05
N PRO A 43 -12.85 0.37 -13.16
CA PRO A 43 -12.72 0.58 -11.73
C PRO A 43 -11.26 0.39 -11.29
N ALA A 44 -10.70 1.36 -10.55
CA ALA A 44 -9.33 1.26 -10.07
C ALA A 44 -9.20 0.10 -9.08
N ASN A 45 -8.15 -0.70 -9.25
CA ASN A 45 -7.79 -1.78 -8.33
C ASN A 45 -6.50 -1.46 -7.55
N GLY A 46 -5.89 -0.30 -7.80
CA GLY A 46 -4.70 0.13 -7.09
C GLY A 46 -4.66 1.62 -6.74
N VAL A 47 -3.80 1.93 -5.77
CA VAL A 47 -3.53 3.29 -5.30
C VAL A 47 -2.04 3.43 -5.03
N GLU A 48 -1.48 4.61 -5.31
CA GLU A 48 -0.12 4.95 -4.93
C GLU A 48 -0.11 6.24 -4.12
N VAL A 49 0.68 6.24 -3.04
CA VAL A 49 1.02 7.44 -2.26
C VAL A 49 2.53 7.65 -2.27
N THR A 50 2.97 8.87 -2.54
CA THR A 50 4.39 9.24 -2.47
C THR A 50 4.79 9.67 -1.06
N ALA A 51 6.08 9.66 -0.75
CA ALA A 51 6.64 10.20 0.49
C ALA A 51 6.30 11.70 0.70
N SER A 52 5.96 12.43 -0.37
CA SER A 52 5.50 13.82 -0.32
C SER A 52 3.98 13.97 -0.17
N GLY A 53 3.24 12.87 0.00
CA GLY A 53 1.78 12.87 0.19
C GLY A 53 0.95 13.01 -1.10
N SER A 54 1.57 12.92 -2.28
CA SER A 54 0.80 12.90 -3.54
C SER A 54 0.15 11.55 -3.75
N VAL A 55 -1.10 11.54 -4.21
CA VAL A 55 -1.88 10.31 -4.40
C VAL A 55 -2.36 10.16 -5.84
N ARG A 56 -2.36 8.93 -6.35
CA ARG A 56 -3.02 8.57 -7.61
C ARG A 56 -3.68 7.21 -7.54
N TRP A 57 -4.82 7.08 -8.22
CA TRP A 57 -5.50 5.80 -8.43
C TRP A 57 -4.99 5.15 -9.72
N ILE A 58 -4.94 3.83 -9.73
CA ILE A 58 -4.36 3.01 -10.79
C ILE A 58 -5.36 1.92 -11.15
N ALA A 59 -5.60 1.73 -12.45
CA ALA A 59 -6.16 0.50 -13.00
C ALA A 59 -4.98 -0.28 -13.60
N GLY A 60 -4.52 -1.31 -12.89
CA GLY A 60 -3.30 -2.05 -13.25
C GLY A 60 -3.02 -3.19 -12.28
N ASN A 61 -2.19 -4.15 -12.69
CA ASN A 61 -1.91 -5.35 -11.91
C ASN A 61 -0.45 -5.34 -11.44
N LEU A 62 -0.20 -5.56 -10.15
CA LEU A 62 1.14 -5.71 -9.59
C LEU A 62 1.84 -7.00 -10.07
N GLY A 63 1.09 -7.93 -10.64
CA GLY A 63 1.56 -9.22 -11.12
C GLY A 63 1.68 -10.25 -10.01
N ASP A 64 2.44 -11.30 -10.33
CA ASP A 64 2.85 -12.32 -9.37
C ASP A 64 4.10 -11.85 -8.64
N ILE A 65 3.90 -11.10 -7.55
CA ILE A 65 4.97 -10.56 -6.71
C ILE A 65 5.15 -11.45 -5.46
N PRO A 66 6.40 -11.75 -5.04
CA PRO A 66 6.66 -12.56 -3.85
C PRO A 66 6.42 -11.72 -2.59
N THR A 67 5.20 -11.76 -2.06
CA THR A 67 4.78 -11.00 -0.88
C THR A 67 5.24 -11.66 0.42
N THR A 68 5.51 -10.82 1.41
CA THR A 68 5.62 -11.25 2.82
C THR A 68 4.26 -11.06 3.49
N PRO A 69 3.63 -12.12 4.04
CA PRO A 69 2.36 -11.96 4.74
C PRO A 69 2.56 -11.20 6.05
N LEU A 70 1.66 -10.27 6.34
CA LEU A 70 1.63 -9.53 7.59
C LEU A 70 0.72 -10.21 8.63
N ASP A 71 1.10 -10.05 9.89
CA ASP A 71 0.21 -10.18 11.03
C ASP A 71 -0.32 -8.79 11.43
N TYR A 72 -1.27 -8.75 12.38
CA TYR A 72 -1.70 -7.49 12.97
C TYR A 72 -0.64 -6.99 13.96
N ALA A 73 0.27 -6.17 13.45
CA ALA A 73 1.38 -5.60 14.17
C ALA A 73 1.90 -4.35 13.44
N THR A 74 2.84 -3.65 14.08
CA THR A 74 3.60 -2.56 13.48
C THR A 74 4.88 -3.10 12.86
N TYR A 75 5.16 -2.66 11.64
CA TYR A 75 6.37 -2.97 10.89
C TYR A 75 7.05 -1.68 10.42
N HIS A 76 8.34 -1.77 10.13
CA HIS A 76 9.09 -0.69 9.50
C HIS A 76 9.75 -1.18 8.23
N ALA A 77 9.66 -0.42 7.15
CA ALA A 77 10.27 -0.78 5.87
C ALA A 77 10.66 0.48 5.11
N VAL A 78 11.92 0.57 4.69
CA VAL A 78 12.40 1.60 3.73
C VAL A 78 11.94 3.03 4.02
N GLY A 79 11.92 3.45 5.30
CA GLY A 79 11.51 4.79 5.72
C GLY A 79 10.00 4.99 5.92
N TRP A 80 9.26 3.89 6.02
CA TRP A 80 7.84 3.87 6.35
C TRP A 80 7.55 3.03 7.59
N THR A 81 6.69 3.56 8.44
CA THR A 81 5.99 2.82 9.47
C THR A 81 4.68 2.26 8.93
N ILE A 82 4.43 0.97 9.17
CA ILE A 82 3.30 0.21 8.66
C ILE A 82 2.53 -0.36 9.86
N ASP A 83 1.34 0.16 10.13
CA ASP A 83 0.46 -0.36 11.18
C ASP A 83 -0.63 -1.21 10.53
N ALA A 84 -0.52 -2.53 10.65
CA ALA A 84 -1.50 -3.48 10.13
C ALA A 84 -2.54 -3.82 11.21
N SER A 85 -3.81 -3.65 10.89
CA SER A 85 -4.94 -4.00 11.77
C SER A 85 -6.05 -4.71 11.00
N PRO A 86 -7.06 -5.27 11.70
CA PRO A 86 -8.24 -5.85 11.04
C PRO A 86 -9.03 -4.86 10.18
N ASP A 87 -8.99 -3.56 10.53
CA ASP A 87 -9.76 -2.52 9.84
C ASP A 87 -9.08 -2.04 8.55
N GLY A 88 -7.76 -2.25 8.44
CA GLY A 88 -6.96 -1.81 7.31
C GLY A 88 -5.48 -1.66 7.67
N THR A 89 -4.70 -1.13 6.75
CA THR A 89 -3.28 -0.90 6.95
C THR A 89 -2.97 0.59 6.82
N ARG A 90 -2.28 1.14 7.81
CA ARG A 90 -1.77 2.51 7.78
C ARG A 90 -0.31 2.51 7.40
N PHE A 91 0.05 3.34 6.44
CA PHE A 91 1.41 3.64 6.07
C PHE A 91 1.72 5.09 6.39
N THR A 92 2.83 5.33 7.07
CA THR A 92 3.29 6.68 7.42
C THR A 92 4.76 6.79 7.04
N ASN A 93 5.11 7.80 6.25
CA ASN A 93 6.50 8.10 5.94
C ASN A 93 7.17 8.70 7.17
N ASP A 94 8.29 8.13 7.60
CA ASP A 94 8.94 8.50 8.85
C ASP A 94 9.56 9.91 8.79
N GLY A 95 9.90 10.40 7.59
CA GLY A 95 10.54 11.70 7.39
C GLY A 95 9.56 12.86 7.20
N THR A 96 8.39 12.60 6.60
CA THR A 96 7.43 13.66 6.24
C THR A 96 6.11 13.58 7.00
N SER A 97 5.86 12.48 7.72
CA SER A 97 4.56 12.16 8.33
C SER A 97 3.40 12.00 7.34
N HIS A 98 3.66 12.06 6.03
CA HIS A 98 2.65 11.82 5.02
C HIS A 98 2.39 10.33 4.83
N GLY A 99 1.21 9.98 4.36
CA GLY A 99 0.93 8.60 3.97
C GLY A 99 -0.53 8.33 3.71
N MET A 100 -0.92 7.07 3.91
CA MET A 100 -2.28 6.63 3.66
C MET A 100 -2.73 5.56 4.64
N PHE A 101 -4.03 5.51 4.90
CA PHE A 101 -4.73 4.35 5.40
C PHE A 101 -5.50 3.70 4.23
N ILE A 102 -5.39 2.39 4.09
CA ILE A 102 -6.04 1.61 3.04
C ILE A 102 -6.82 0.43 3.64
N SER A 103 -8.03 0.22 3.12
CA SER A 103 -8.84 -0.99 3.29
C SER A 103 -9.64 -1.24 2.00
N THR A 104 -10.38 -2.35 1.95
CA THR A 104 -11.30 -2.62 0.82
C THR A 104 -12.42 -1.58 0.71
N GLU A 105 -12.71 -0.83 1.77
CA GLU A 105 -13.71 0.26 1.72
C GLU A 105 -13.17 1.52 1.05
N GLY A 106 -11.84 1.71 1.00
CA GLY A 106 -11.22 2.82 0.31
C GLY A 106 -9.89 3.26 0.91
N VAL A 107 -9.50 4.49 0.59
CA VAL A 107 -8.19 5.07 0.93
C VAL A 107 -8.37 6.45 1.54
N LYS A 108 -7.62 6.73 2.61
CA LYS A 108 -7.53 8.06 3.23
C LYS A 108 -6.07 8.49 3.33
N VAL A 109 -5.73 9.63 2.76
CA VAL A 109 -4.38 10.21 2.81
C VAL A 109 -4.26 11.28 3.91
N PHE A 110 -3.04 11.52 4.38
CA PHE A 110 -2.69 12.54 5.38
C PHE A 110 -1.26 13.05 5.18
#